data_AF-A0A658NKR3-F1
#
_entry.id   AF-A0A658NKR3-F1
#
_cell.length_a   1.000
_cell.length_b   1.000
_cell.length_c   1.000
_cell.angle_alpha   90.00
_cell.angle_beta   90.00
_cell.angle_gamma   90.00
#
_symmetry.space_group_name_H-M   'P 1'
#
loop_
_entity.id
_entity.type
_entity.pdbx_description
1 polymer ?
#
loop_
_entity_poly.entity_id
_entity_poly.type
_entity_poly.pdbx_seq_one_letter_code
_entity_poly.pdbx_strand_id
1 'polypeptide(L)'
;FALCRAWMKDERLQSIPLIFYTATYTDERDRKFALSLGARHFIVKPTEPDDFMAVIHNVFQSGERPQAAPPGMPAEAPEEESV
;
A
#
# COMPACT_ATOMS: atom_id res chain seq x y z
N PHE A 1 -2.77 9.09 -2.69
CA PHE A 1 -2.57 8.31 -1.44
C PHE A 1 -3.30 8.83 -0.17
N ALA A 2 -4.23 9.78 -0.26
CA ALA A 2 -4.91 10.33 0.93
C ALA A 2 -5.68 9.29 1.77
N LEU A 3 -6.31 8.31 1.11
CA LEU A 3 -7.05 7.24 1.78
C LEU A 3 -6.16 6.40 2.71
N CYS A 4 -4.98 5.97 2.25
CA CYS A 4 -4.06 5.18 3.08
C CYS A 4 -3.59 5.94 4.32
N ARG A 5 -3.34 7.26 4.19
CA ARG A 5 -3.02 8.11 5.35
C ARG A 5 -4.18 8.22 6.34
N ALA A 6 -5.40 8.39 5.86
CA ALA A 6 -6.58 8.41 6.73
C ALA A 6 -6.80 7.06 7.41
N TRP A 7 -6.61 5.97 6.67
CA TRP A 7 -6.73 4.59 7.14
C TRP A 7 -5.74 4.28 8.27
N MET A 8 -4.47 4.70 8.12
CA MET A 8 -3.45 4.50 9.15
C MET A 8 -3.60 5.41 10.36
N LYS A 9 -4.33 6.53 10.25
CA LYS A 9 -4.63 7.42 11.38
C LYS A 9 -5.82 6.95 12.21
N ASP A 10 -6.67 6.09 11.66
CA ASP A 10 -7.86 5.58 12.36
C ASP A 10 -7.49 4.31 13.12
N GLU A 11 -7.58 4.34 14.45
CA GLU A 11 -7.22 3.21 15.32
C GLU A 11 -8.01 1.93 15.02
N ARG A 12 -9.21 2.05 14.45
CA ARG A 12 -10.08 0.93 14.09
C ARG A 12 -9.69 0.30 12.76
N LEU A 13 -9.07 1.08 11.87
CA LEU A 13 -8.73 0.67 10.52
C LEU A 13 -7.24 0.34 10.36
N GLN A 14 -6.36 0.95 11.14
CA GLN A 14 -4.91 0.75 11.08
C GLN A 14 -4.47 -0.70 11.27
N SER A 15 -5.31 -1.58 11.82
CA SER A 15 -5.02 -3.01 11.96
C SER A 15 -5.36 -3.82 10.69
N ILE A 16 -6.12 -3.24 9.76
CA ILE A 16 -6.58 -3.90 8.54
C ILE A 16 -5.53 -3.67 7.44
N PRO A 17 -4.99 -4.73 6.83
CA PRO A 17 -3.98 -4.60 5.79
C PRO A 17 -4.57 -3.98 4.51
N LEU A 18 -3.89 -2.97 3.98
CA LEU A 18 -4.27 -2.29 2.74
C LEU A 18 -3.37 -2.75 1.59
N ILE A 19 -3.98 -3.21 0.50
CA ILE A 19 -3.31 -3.64 -0.72
C ILE A 19 -3.72 -2.69 -1.85
N PHE A 20 -2.73 -2.12 -2.53
CA PHE A 20 -2.97 -1.34 -3.74
C PHE A 20 -3.03 -2.26 -4.96
N TYR A 21 -4.09 -2.13 -5.75
CA TYR A 21 -4.21 -2.83 -7.03
C TYR A 21 -4.44 -1.80 -8.14
N THR A 22 -3.42 -1.55 -8.96
CA THR A 22 -3.41 -0.45 -9.94
C THR A 22 -3.07 -0.92 -11.35
N ALA A 23 -3.60 -0.22 -12.36
CA ALA A 23 -3.39 -0.51 -13.78
C ALA A 23 -2.27 0.33 -14.43
N THR A 24 -1.98 1.51 -13.88
CA THR A 24 -1.29 2.57 -14.64
C THR A 24 -0.35 3.43 -13.80
N TYR A 25 -0.07 3.07 -12.55
CA TYR A 25 0.95 3.73 -11.73
C TYR A 25 2.17 2.82 -11.61
N THR A 26 3.06 2.88 -12.61
CA THR A 26 4.30 2.09 -12.71
C THR A 26 5.53 2.86 -12.24
N ASP A 27 5.38 4.01 -11.61
CA ASP A 27 6.54 4.71 -11.08
C ASP A 27 6.98 4.03 -9.77
N GLU A 28 8.25 3.60 -9.73
CA GLU A 28 8.83 2.96 -8.55
C GLU A 28 8.77 3.88 -7.32
N ARG A 29 8.68 5.19 -7.56
CA ARG A 29 8.42 6.23 -6.56
C ARG A 29 7.07 6.03 -5.85
N ASP A 30 6.01 5.77 -6.59
CA ASP A 30 4.67 5.53 -6.05
C ASP A 30 4.58 4.23 -5.27
N ARG A 31 5.27 3.18 -5.75
CA ARG A 31 5.38 1.92 -5.01
C ARG A 31 6.10 2.12 -3.68
N LYS A 32 7.25 2.80 -3.70
CA LYS A 32 8.03 3.11 -2.48
C LYS A 32 7.22 3.98 -1.52
N PHE A 33 6.47 4.93 -2.03
CA PHE A 33 5.62 5.80 -1.23
C PHE A 33 4.41 5.07 -0.63
N ALA A 34 3.75 4.19 -1.40
CA ALA A 34 2.66 3.35 -0.88
C ALA A 34 3.13 2.48 0.29
N LEU A 35 4.29 1.82 0.11
CA LEU A 35 4.89 0.98 1.12
C LEU A 35 5.33 1.80 2.35
N SER A 36 5.90 3.00 2.16
CA SER A 36 6.31 3.86 3.28
C SER A 36 5.13 4.40 4.08
N LEU A 37 3.96 4.58 3.47
CA LEU A 37 2.71 4.96 4.14
C LEU A 37 2.09 3.80 4.94
N GLY A 38 2.65 2.59 4.85
CA GLY A 38 2.19 1.41 5.57
C GLY A 38 1.29 0.48 4.76
N ALA A 39 1.17 0.67 3.44
CA ALA A 39 0.53 -0.34 2.60
C ALA A 39 1.32 -1.65 2.66
N ARG A 40 0.59 -2.76 2.76
CA ARG A 40 1.22 -4.09 2.91
C ARG A 40 1.75 -4.58 1.57
N HIS A 41 0.96 -4.42 0.51
CA HIS A 41 1.32 -4.87 -0.84
C HIS A 41 0.88 -3.88 -1.92
N PHE A 42 1.61 -3.92 -3.03
CA PHE A 42 1.34 -3.15 -4.23
C PHE A 42 1.33 -4.12 -5.41
N ILE A 43 0.18 -4.26 -6.06
CA ILE A 43 -0.08 -5.17 -7.17
C ILE A 43 -0.32 -4.34 -8.43
N VAL A 44 0.47 -4.59 -9.46
CA VAL A 44 0.41 -3.89 -10.75
C VAL A 44 -0.20 -4.82 -11.78
N LYS A 45 -1.23 -4.36 -12.50
CA LYS A 45 -1.81 -5.12 -13.61
C LYS A 45 -0.85 -5.17 -14.82
N PRO A 46 -0.94 -6.23 -15.63
CA PRO A 46 -1.66 -7.47 -15.36
C PRO A 46 -0.92 -8.30 -14.31
N THR A 47 -1.68 -8.90 -13.40
CA THR A 47 -1.17 -9.90 -12.45
C THR A 47 -1.96 -11.17 -12.70
N GLU A 48 -1.28 -12.31 -12.80
CA GLU A 48 -1.95 -13.59 -12.93
C GLU A 48 -2.87 -13.83 -11.72
N PRO A 49 -4.07 -14.42 -11.91
CA PRO A 49 -5.02 -14.66 -10.83
C PRO A 49 -4.40 -15.44 -9.66
N ASP A 50 -3.56 -16.43 -9.96
CA ASP A 50 -2.91 -17.26 -8.95
C ASP A 50 -1.92 -16.44 -8.10
N ASP A 51 -1.14 -15.55 -8.73
CA ASP A 51 -0.22 -14.65 -8.03
C ASP A 51 -0.98 -13.64 -7.15
N PHE A 52 -2.10 -13.11 -7.66
CA PHE A 52 -2.98 -12.23 -6.90
C PHE A 52 -3.55 -12.93 -5.66
N MET A 53 -4.04 -14.16 -5.82
CA MET A 53 -4.56 -14.98 -4.72
C MET A 53 -3.46 -15.34 -3.73
N ALA A 54 -2.24 -15.65 -4.20
CA ALA A 54 -1.11 -15.93 -3.33
C ALA A 54 -0.77 -14.73 -2.43
N VAL A 55 -0.78 -13.50 -2.97
CA VAL A 55 -0.57 -12.27 -2.19
C VAL A 55 -1.67 -12.12 -1.12
N ILE A 56 -2.93 -12.30 -1.49
CA ILE A 56 -4.05 -12.23 -0.55
C ILE A 56 -3.90 -13.25 0.58
N HIS A 57 -3.61 -14.51 0.23
CA HIS A 57 -3.42 -15.56 1.22
C HIS A 57 -2.26 -15.26 2.17
N ASN A 58 -1.15 -14.74 1.65
CA ASN A 58 -0.02 -14.32 2.49
C ASN A 58 -0.42 -13.24 3.51
N VAL A 59 -1.17 -12.24 3.07
CA VAL A 59 -1.64 -11.16 3.95
C VAL A 59 -2.54 -11.66 5.06
N PHE A 60 -3.44 -12.59 4.76
CA PHE A 60 -4.33 -13.19 5.76
C PHE A 60 -3.60 -14.15 6.71
N GLN A 61 -2.65 -14.95 6.21
CA GLN A 61 -1.97 -15.97 6.99
C GLN A 61 -0.90 -15.40 7.92
N SER A 62 -0.18 -14.36 7.50
CA SER A 62 0.92 -13.84 8.30
C SER A 62 0.46 -13.15 9.58
N GLY A 63 -0.81 -12.73 9.70
CA GLY A 63 -1.33 -12.05 10.89
C GLY A 63 -0.54 -10.79 11.28
N GLU A 64 0.31 -10.30 10.38
CA GLU A 64 1.25 -9.22 10.60
C GLU A 64 0.45 -7.92 10.67
N ARG A 65 0.24 -7.44 11.89
CA ARG A 65 -0.29 -6.11 12.14
C ARG A 65 0.53 -5.10 11.33
N PRO A 66 -0.11 -4.13 10.67
CA PRO A 66 0.61 -3.10 9.93
C PRO A 66 1.69 -2.48 10.80
N GLN A 67 2.94 -2.62 10.37
CA GLN A 67 4.05 -1.99 11.04
C GLN A 67 3.94 -0.50 10.76
N ALA A 68 3.68 0.29 11.81
CA ALA A 68 3.59 1.73 11.71
C ALA A 68 4.83 2.27 10.96
N ALA A 69 4.59 3.18 10.02
CA ALA A 69 5.63 3.80 9.21
C ALA A 69 6.79 4.29 10.11
N PRO A 70 8.06 4.09 9.72
CA PRO A 70 9.19 4.56 10.50
C PRO A 70 9.08 6.08 10.74
N PRO A 71 9.29 6.57 11.97
CA PRO A 71 9.17 7.98 12.27
C PRO A 71 10.33 8.73 11.61
N GLY A 72 10.07 9.47 10.54
CA GLY A 72 11.07 10.38 9.94
C GLY A 72 11.04 10.60 8.43
N MET A 73 10.19 9.91 7.65
CA MET A 73 10.09 10.23 6.22
C MET A 73 9.10 11.38 5.97
N PRO A 74 9.51 12.45 5.26
CA PRO A 74 8.63 13.58 4.95
C PRO A 74 7.44 13.11 4.11
N ALA A 75 6.26 13.54 4.55
CA ALA A 75 4.96 13.19 3.99
C ALA A 75 4.62 14.01 2.72
N GLU A 76 5.58 14.25 1.85
CA GLU A 76 5.31 14.87 0.54
C GLU A 76 4.84 13.78 -0.42
N ALA A 77 3.56 13.88 -0.80
CA ALA A 77 3.03 13.10 -1.90
C ALA A 77 3.80 13.45 -3.18
N PRO A 78 4.07 12.49 -4.08
CA PRO A 78 4.48 12.86 -5.41
C PRO A 78 3.36 13.74 -5.97
N GLU A 79 3.73 14.94 -6.39
CA GLU A 79 2.86 15.86 -7.10
C GLU A 79 2.26 15.08 -8.27
N GLU A 80 0.93 15.02 -8.35
CA GLU A 80 0.25 14.42 -9.50
C GLU A 80 0.67 15.22 -10.74
N GLU A 81 1.66 14.72 -11.47
CA GLU A 81 2.05 15.27 -12.75
C GLU A 81 0.92 14.95 -13.72
N SER A 82 0.06 15.95 -13.88
CA SER A 82 -1.05 16.03 -14.82
C SER A 82 -0.55 15.75 -16.23
N VAL A 83 -1.06 14.70 -16.88
CA VAL A 83 -1.07 14.54 -18.34
C VAL A 83 -2.44 14.03 -18.77
#